data_AF-A0A6I5HRU6-F1
#
_entry.id   AF-A0A6I5HRU6-F1
#
_cell.length_a   1.000
_cell.length_b   1.000
_cell.length_c   1.000
_cell.angle_alpha   90.00
_cell.angle_beta   90.00
_cell.angle_gamma   90.00
#
_symmetry.space_group_name_H-M   'P 1'
#
loop_
_entity.id
_entity.type
_entity.pdbx_description
1 polymer ?
#
loop_
_entity_poly.entity_id
_entity_poly.type
_entity_poly.pdbx_seq_one_letter_code
_entity_poly.pdbx_strand_id
1 'polypeptide(L)' 'MAALIRAARTAQHLAVRALTVHGLAHPLTLALLTAASAAAARAWEAGHQVTDIHPTSTASSPGTHPGTAPY' A
#
# COMPACT_ATOMS: atom_id res chain seq x y z
N MET A 1 12.40 -8.36 1.17
CA MET A 1 11.47 -7.45 1.88
C MET A 1 10.95 -6.31 1.00
N ALA A 2 11.75 -5.27 0.68
CA ALA A 2 11.32 -4.18 -0.21
C ALA A 2 10.87 -4.61 -1.62
N ALA A 3 11.35 -5.76 -2.10
CA ALA A 3 10.95 -6.35 -3.37
C ALA A 3 9.47 -6.76 -3.42
N LEU A 4 8.89 -7.24 -2.31
CA LEU A 4 7.48 -7.68 -2.26
C LEU A 4 6.53 -6.48 -2.32
N ILE A 5 6.83 -5.42 -1.57
CA ILE A 5 6.07 -4.16 -1.60
C ILE A 5 6.15 -3.50 -2.98
N ARG A 6 7.35 -3.47 -3.59
CA ARG A 6 7.53 -2.96 -4.96
C ARG A 6 6.75 -3.79 -5.98
N ALA A 7 6.76 -5.11 -5.86
CA ALA A 7 5.99 -6.01 -6.73
C ALA A 7 4.47 -5.81 -6.58
N ALA A 8 3.97 -5.63 -5.36
CA ALA A 8 2.57 -5.33 -5.13
C ALA A 8 2.17 -3.97 -5.75
N ARG A 9 3.02 -2.95 -5.60
CA ARG A 9 2.78 -1.62 -6.18
C ARG A 9 2.80 -1.64 -7.70
N THR A 10 3.73 -2.36 -8.33
CA THR A 10 3.77 -2.48 -9.80
C THR A 10 2.58 -3.26 -10.33
N ALA A 11 2.19 -4.36 -9.68
CA ALA A 11 1.00 -5.12 -10.05
C ALA A 11 -0.27 -4.27 -9.97
N GLN A 12 -0.43 -3.46 -8.92
CA GLN A 12 -1.55 -2.52 -8.79
C GLN A 12 -1.57 -1.47 -9.92
N HIS A 13 -0.44 -0.86 -10.26
CA HIS A 13 -0.37 0.12 -11.36
C HIS A 13 -0.73 -0.51 -12.71
N LEU A 14 -0.27 -1.72 -12.98
CA LEU A 14 -0.61 -2.45 -14.21
C LEU A 14 -2.09 -2.80 -14.25
N ALA A 15 -2.67 -3.25 -13.13
CA ALA A 15 -4.09 -3.55 -13.03
C ALA A 15 -4.96 -2.30 -13.30
N VAL A 16 -4.60 -1.15 -12.73
CA VAL A 16 -5.30 0.12 -12.99
C VAL A 16 -5.19 0.53 -14.45
N ARG A 17 -4.00 0.43 -15.06
CA ARG A 17 -3.84 0.72 -16.50
C ARG A 17 -4.68 -0.21 -17.36
N ALA A 18 -4.63 -1.51 -17.11
CA ALA A 18 -5.43 -2.49 -17.86
C ALA A 18 -6.93 -2.23 -17.70
N LEU A 19 -7.37 -1.87 -16.49
CA LEU A 19 -8.74 -1.48 -16.21
C LEU A 19 -9.16 -0.25 -17.02
N THR A 20 -8.33 0.78 -17.10
CA THR A 20 -8.64 2.00 -17.87
C THR A 20 -8.67 1.77 -19.38
N VAL A 21 -7.91 0.80 -19.90
CA VAL A 21 -7.80 0.54 -21.34
C VAL A 21 -8.82 -0.50 -21.82
N HIS A 22 -9.07 -1.54 -21.02
CA HIS A 22 -9.85 -2.71 -21.45
C HIS A 22 -11.12 -2.96 -20.63
N GLY A 23 -11.25 -2.34 -19.45
CA GLY A 23 -12.37 -2.56 -18.54
C GLY A 23 -12.26 -3.83 -17.69
N LEU A 24 -13.26 -4.04 -16.81
CA LEU A 24 -13.32 -5.15 -15.85
C LEU A 24 -13.61 -6.52 -16.49
N ALA A 25 -14.23 -6.54 -17.66
CA ALA A 25 -14.57 -7.78 -18.36
C ALA A 25 -13.37 -8.40 -19.08
N HIS A 26 -12.25 -7.69 -19.19
CA HIS A 26 -11.09 -8.18 -19.93
C HIS A 26 -10.26 -9.15 -19.07
N PRO A 27 -9.96 -10.37 -19.55
CA PRO A 27 -9.23 -11.38 -18.79
C PRO A 27 -7.85 -10.91 -18.32
N LEU A 28 -7.20 -10.01 -19.05
CA LEU A 28 -5.91 -9.43 -18.65
C LEU A 28 -6.04 -8.55 -17.41
N THR A 29 -7.11 -7.76 -17.29
CA THR A 29 -7.41 -6.97 -16.09
C THR A 29 -7.63 -7.88 -14.88
N LEU A 30 -8.40 -8.97 -15.05
CA LEU A 30 -8.67 -9.94 -13.98
C LEU A 30 -7.40 -10.68 -13.52
N ALA A 31 -6.54 -11.07 -14.47
CA ALA A 31 -5.27 -11.73 -14.17
C ALA A 31 -4.34 -10.81 -13.36
N LEU A 32 -4.23 -9.53 -13.74
CA LEU A 32 -3.42 -8.56 -13.02
C LEU A 32 -3.98 -8.23 -11.63
N LEU A 33 -5.31 -8.17 -11.50
CA LEU A 33 -5.97 -7.94 -10.21
C LEU A 33 -5.71 -9.11 -9.24
N THR A 34 -5.76 -10.35 -9.75
CA THR A 34 -5.45 -11.56 -8.99
C THR A 34 -3.98 -11.61 -8.58
N ALA A 35 -3.05 -11.20 -9.45
CA ALA A 35 -1.64 -11.10 -9.11
C ALA A 35 -1.39 -10.03 -8.03
N ALA A 36 -2.08 -8.88 -8.12
CA ALA A 36 -1.98 -7.81 -7.13
C ALA A 36 -2.50 -8.24 -5.75
N SER A 37 -3.64 -8.92 -5.69
CA SER A 37 -4.20 -9.43 -4.43
C SER A 37 -3.31 -10.51 -3.79
N ALA A 38 -2.74 -11.42 -4.60
CA ALA A 38 -1.81 -12.44 -4.10
C ALA A 38 -0.51 -11.82 -3.56
N ALA A 39 0.02 -10.79 -4.22
CA ALA A 39 1.19 -10.07 -3.74
C ALA A 39 0.91 -9.32 -2.42
N ALA A 40 -0.28 -8.72 -2.30
CA ALA A 40 -0.72 -8.07 -1.05
C ALA A 40 -0.90 -9.09 0.08
N ALA A 41 -1.52 -10.25 -0.18
CA ALA A 41 -1.65 -11.33 0.80
C ALA A 41 -0.28 -11.84 1.27
N ARG A 42 0.67 -12.03 0.35
CA ARG A 42 2.05 -12.43 0.72
C ARG A 42 2.77 -11.38 1.56
N ALA A 43 2.50 -10.09 1.35
CA ALA A 43 3.04 -9.03 2.20
C ALA A 43 2.42 -9.08 3.61
N TRP A 44 1.10 -9.29 3.70
CA TRP A 44 0.39 -9.45 4.97
C TRP A 44 0.90 -10.67 5.77
N GLU A 45 1.01 -11.83 5.14
CA GLU A 45 1.54 -13.06 5.74
C GLU A 45 3.01 -12.92 6.19
N ALA A 46 3.80 -12.09 5.49
CA ALA A 46 5.17 -11.77 5.89
C ALA A 46 5.25 -10.81 7.10
N GLY A 47 4.11 -10.44 7.70
CA GLY A 47 4.02 -9.57 8.88
C GLY A 47 3.94 -8.08 8.56
N HIS A 48 3.74 -7.69 7.29
CA HIS A 48 3.56 -6.28 6.93
C HIS A 48 2.08 -5.90 7.03
N GLN A 49 1.71 -5.16 8.09
CA GLN A 49 0.39 -4.52 8.15
C GLN A 49 0.22 -3.49 7.01
N VAL A 50 -1.02 -3.26 6.58
CA VAL A 50 -1.42 -2.27 5.56
C VAL A 50 -0.88 -0.85 5.84
N THR A 51 -0.58 -0.53 7.11
CA THR A 51 0.07 0.70 7.57
C THR A 51 1.54 0.86 7.15
N ASP A 52 2.19 -0.18 6.60
CA ASP A 52 3.52 -0.08 5.97
C ASP A 52 3.39 0.33 4.48
N ILE A 53 2.22 0.08 3.88
CA ILE A 53 1.90 0.41 2.48
C ILE A 53 1.50 1.89 2.36
N HIS A 54 0.86 2.42 3.39
CA HIS A 54 0.69 3.85 3.60
C HIS A 54 1.60 4.28 4.73
N PRO A 55 2.76 4.92 4.46
CA PRO A 55 3.45 5.59 5.55
C PRO A 55 2.44 6.58 6.14
N THR A 56 1.92 6.27 7.32
CA THR A 56 1.34 7.32 8.16
C THR A 56 2.47 8.31 8.28
N SER A 57 2.25 9.49 7.71
CA SER A 57 3.11 10.63 7.93
C SER A 57 3.05 10.89 9.43
N THR A 58 3.89 10.19 10.20
CA THR A 58 4.25 10.51 11.57
C THR A 58 5.24 11.68 11.53
N ALA A 59 4.94 12.65 10.66
CA ALA A 59 5.45 14.01 10.69
C ALA A 59 4.30 14.90 11.16
N SER A 60 3.83 14.63 12.38
CA SER A 60 3.27 15.66 13.24
C SER A 60 3.92 15.46 14.59
N SER A 61 5.15 15.98 14.61
CA SER A 61 6.01 16.43 15.70
C SER A 61 5.94 15.73 17.06
N PRO A 62 7.09 15.32 17.62
CA PRO A 62 7.23 15.28 19.07
C PRO A 62 7.18 16.72 19.59
N GLY A 63 5.97 17.20 19.87
CA GLY A 63 5.77 18.34 20.76
C GLY A 63 6.13 17.90 22.17
N THR A 64 7.42 17.82 22.46
CA THR A 64 7.95 17.79 23.82
C THR A 64 7.35 18.99 24.56
N HIS A 65 6.40 18.71 25.46
CA HIS A 65 6.06 19.61 26.57
C HIS A 65 7.34 19.94 27.33
N PRO A 66 7.57 21.23 27.67
CA PRO A 66 7.51 21.55 29.10
C PRO A 66 6.97 22.97 29.34
N GLY A 67 6.02 23.11 30.27
CA GLY A 67 5.52 24.44 30.61
C GLY A 67 4.31 24.46 31.53
N THR A 68 4.37 23.73 32.64
CA THR A 68 3.65 24.15 33.85
C THR A 68 4.18 25.51 34.28
N ALA A 69 3.36 26.56 34.18
CA ALA A 69 3.50 27.77 34.97
C ALA A 69 2.12 28.15 35.51
N PRO A 70 1.94 28.27 36.84
CA PRO A 70 0.71 28.76 37.43
C PRO A 70 0.70 30.29 37.44
N TYR A 71 -0.44 30.88 37.11
CA TYR A 71 -0.92 32.16 37.66
C TYR A 71 -2.43 32.09 37.80
#